data_AF-A0A2J8S158-F1
#
_entry.id   AF-A0A2J8S158-F1
#
_cell.length_a   1.000
_cell.length_b   1.000
_cell.length_c   1.000
_cell.angle_alpha   90.00
_cell.angle_beta   90.00
_cell.angle_gamma   90.00
#
_symmetry.space_group_name_H-M   'P 1'
#
loop_
_entity.id
_entity.type
_entity.pdbx_description
1 polymer ?
#
loop_
_entity_poly.entity_id
_entity_poly.type
_entity_poly.pdbx_seq_one_letter_code
_entity_poly.pdbx_strand_id
1 'polypeptide(L)'
;QKNFKRISYAKTKTRAEVRGGGRKPWPQKGTGRARHGSIRSPLWRGGGVAHGPRGPTSYYYMLPMKVRALGLKMALTVKLAQDDLHIMDSLELPTGDPQYLTELAHYRRWGDSVLLVDL
;
A
#
# COMPACT_ATOMS: atom_id res chain seq x y z
N GLN A 1 -0.40 6.39 -8.05
CA GLN A 1 -0.60 7.06 -6.74
C GLN A 1 -0.45 6.10 -5.54
N LYS A 2 -0.94 4.85 -5.61
CA LYS A 2 -0.96 3.92 -4.47
C LYS A 2 0.41 3.61 -3.82
N ASN A 3 1.47 3.41 -4.61
CA ASN A 3 2.69 2.78 -4.11
C ASN A 3 3.83 3.74 -3.74
N PHE A 4 3.92 4.94 -4.32
CA PHE A 4 5.09 5.80 -4.08
C PHE A 4 5.24 6.26 -2.62
N LYS A 5 4.12 6.32 -1.87
CA LYS A 5 4.08 6.62 -0.43
C LYS A 5 4.10 5.36 0.45
N ARG A 6 4.12 4.16 -0.14
CA ARG A 6 4.01 2.91 0.61
C ARG A 6 5.33 2.56 1.28
N ILE A 7 5.27 2.32 2.58
CA ILE A 7 6.35 1.78 3.39
C ILE A 7 5.82 0.51 4.06
N SER A 8 6.55 -0.61 3.91
CA SER A 8 6.25 -1.85 4.63
C SER A 8 7.18 -2.01 5.82
N TYR A 9 6.60 -2.12 7.01
CA TYR A 9 7.33 -2.34 8.27
C TYR A 9 7.45 -3.83 8.64
N ALA A 10 6.91 -4.73 7.82
CA ALA A 10 7.02 -6.15 8.06
C ALA A 10 8.49 -6.58 8.10
N LYS A 11 8.89 -7.27 9.16
CA LYS A 11 10.26 -7.77 9.34
C LYS A 11 10.23 -9.12 10.02
N THR A 12 10.94 -10.09 9.46
CA THR A 12 11.18 -11.39 10.11
C THR A 12 12.62 -11.50 10.57
N LYS A 13 12.83 -12.21 11.68
CA LYS A 13 14.16 -12.52 12.19
C LYS A 13 14.82 -13.60 11.34
N THR A 14 16.00 -13.31 10.82
CA THR A 14 16.88 -14.30 10.18
C THR A 14 17.49 -15.21 11.24
N ARG A 15 18.12 -16.33 10.83
CA ARG A 15 18.81 -17.25 11.75
C ARG A 15 19.87 -16.58 12.64
N ALA A 16 20.42 -15.44 12.21
CA ALA A 16 21.42 -14.66 12.94
C ALA A 16 20.79 -13.71 13.98
N GLU A 17 19.53 -13.31 13.80
CA GLU A 17 18.81 -12.39 14.68
C GLU A 17 17.98 -13.13 15.75
N VAL A 18 17.76 -14.44 15.59
CA VAL A 18 17.07 -15.26 16.59
C VAL A 18 18.02 -15.63 17.74
N ARG A 19 17.58 -15.44 18.99
CA ARG A 19 18.39 -15.63 20.21
C ARG A 19 19.02 -17.03 20.32
N GLY A 20 20.33 -17.10 20.51
CA GLY A 20 21.07 -18.35 20.77
C GLY A 20 21.56 -19.05 19.49
N GLY A 21 21.84 -20.36 19.56
CA GLY A 21 22.25 -21.14 18.40
C GLY A 21 23.71 -20.95 17.95
N GLY A 22 24.58 -20.39 18.79
CA GLY A 22 26.02 -20.30 18.53
C GLY A 22 26.78 -21.62 18.73
N ARG A 23 26.25 -22.55 19.52
CA ARG A 23 26.86 -23.88 19.76
C ARG A 23 26.34 -24.91 18.76
N LYS A 24 27.24 -25.73 18.21
CA LYS A 24 26.89 -26.89 17.38
C LYS A 24 26.08 -27.91 18.22
N PRO A 25 24.91 -28.37 17.74
CA PRO A 25 24.05 -29.27 18.53
C PRO A 25 24.69 -30.60 18.92
N TRP A 26 25.49 -31.20 18.02
CA TRP A 26 26.24 -32.44 18.24
C TRP A 26 27.46 -32.55 17.30
N PRO A 27 28.42 -33.45 17.57
CA PRO A 27 29.57 -33.67 16.70
C PRO A 27 29.18 -34.05 15.27
N GLN A 28 30.04 -33.74 14.29
CA GLN A 28 29.74 -33.91 12.87
C GLN A 28 29.56 -35.38 12.44
N LYS A 29 30.20 -36.33 13.15
CA LYS A 29 30.21 -37.77 12.88
C LYS A 29 30.00 -38.54 14.20
N GLY A 30 29.62 -39.81 14.11
CA GLY A 30 29.48 -40.72 15.26
C GLY A 30 28.08 -40.81 15.88
N THR A 31 27.14 -39.93 15.51
CA THR A 31 25.79 -39.89 16.12
C THR A 31 24.69 -40.58 15.33
N GLY A 32 24.93 -40.99 14.08
CA GLY A 32 23.90 -41.55 13.17
C GLY A 32 22.80 -40.58 12.74
N ARG A 33 22.84 -39.30 13.16
CA ARG A 33 21.85 -38.27 12.86
C ARG A 33 22.27 -37.36 11.71
N ALA A 34 21.31 -36.63 11.13
CA ALA A 34 21.60 -35.56 10.17
C ALA A 34 22.56 -34.50 10.76
N ARG A 35 23.36 -33.87 9.90
CA ARG A 35 24.41 -32.94 10.32
C ARG A 35 23.85 -31.52 10.44
N HIS A 36 23.94 -30.92 11.62
CA HIS A 36 23.50 -29.53 11.85
C HIS A 36 24.59 -28.65 12.45
N GLY A 37 24.57 -27.37 12.07
CA GLY A 37 25.50 -26.35 12.57
C GLY A 37 24.92 -25.49 13.69
N SER A 38 23.60 -25.30 13.72
CA SER A 38 22.90 -24.45 14.69
C SER A 38 21.45 -24.89 14.85
N ILE A 39 20.90 -24.77 16.06
CA ILE A 39 19.46 -24.96 16.33
C ILE A 39 18.58 -23.82 15.80
N ARG A 40 19.18 -22.71 15.31
CA ARG A 40 18.44 -21.55 14.76
C ARG A 40 18.35 -21.54 13.24
N SER A 41 18.80 -22.61 12.59
CA SER A 41 18.64 -22.80 11.14
C SER A 41 17.15 -22.83 10.75
N PRO A 42 16.76 -22.35 9.55
CA PRO A 42 15.35 -22.38 9.09
C PRO A 42 14.71 -23.76 9.05
N LEU A 43 15.53 -24.83 8.97
CA LEU A 43 15.07 -26.22 9.03
C LEU A 43 14.53 -26.63 10.42
N TRP A 44 14.88 -25.89 11.47
CA TRP A 44 14.53 -26.21 12.85
C TRP A 44 13.28 -25.44 13.29
N ARG A 45 12.44 -26.08 14.13
CA ARG A 45 11.34 -25.40 14.82
C ARG A 45 11.90 -24.29 15.72
N GLY A 46 11.36 -23.07 15.59
CA GLY A 46 11.89 -21.90 16.30
C GLY A 46 13.23 -21.40 15.76
N GLY A 47 13.61 -21.83 14.55
CA GLY A 47 14.67 -21.24 13.75
C GLY A 47 14.26 -19.93 13.10
N GLY A 48 15.23 -19.25 12.46
CA GLY A 48 14.96 -18.01 11.73
C GLY A 48 14.31 -18.27 10.37
N VAL A 49 13.67 -17.24 9.82
CA VAL A 49 13.07 -17.28 8.48
C VAL A 49 14.16 -17.08 7.43
N ALA A 50 14.20 -17.94 6.39
CA ALA A 50 15.20 -17.86 5.32
C ALA A 50 14.93 -16.67 4.39
N HIS A 51 13.74 -16.65 3.76
CA HIS A 51 13.30 -15.58 2.86
C HIS A 51 11.99 -15.01 3.38
N GLY A 52 12.09 -14.07 4.30
CA GLY A 52 10.96 -13.31 4.81
C GLY A 52 11.16 -11.81 4.61
N PRO A 53 10.16 -10.99 4.94
CA PRO A 53 10.25 -9.55 4.77
C PRO A 53 11.41 -8.95 5.57
N ARG A 54 12.13 -8.02 4.96
CA ARG A 54 13.30 -7.31 5.51
C ARG A 54 13.04 -5.82 5.63
N GLY A 55 11.95 -5.47 6.31
CA GLY A 55 11.54 -4.08 6.51
C GLY A 55 12.44 -3.30 7.48
N PRO A 56 12.36 -1.96 7.46
CA PRO A 56 11.44 -1.17 6.64
C PRO A 56 11.85 -1.14 5.15
N THR A 57 10.89 -1.33 4.25
CA THR A 57 11.10 -1.30 2.79
C THR A 57 10.19 -0.26 2.16
N SER A 58 10.77 0.71 1.43
CA SER A 58 10.05 1.72 0.67
C SER A 58 9.77 1.25 -0.76
N TYR A 59 8.62 1.67 -1.31
CA TYR A 59 8.22 1.38 -2.70
C TYR A 59 8.19 2.68 -3.53
N TYR A 60 9.07 3.62 -3.18
CA TYR A 60 9.12 4.93 -3.79
C TYR A 60 9.66 4.85 -5.22
N TYR A 61 8.93 5.46 -6.15
CA TYR A 61 9.40 5.77 -7.49
C TYR A 61 8.63 6.99 -8.00
N MET A 62 9.26 7.78 -8.87
CA MET A 62 8.64 8.95 -9.47
C MET A 62 8.40 8.76 -10.95
N LEU A 63 7.17 9.04 -11.38
CA LEU A 63 6.84 9.14 -12.80
C LEU A 63 7.30 10.51 -13.34
N PRO A 64 7.73 10.59 -14.61
CA PRO A 64 8.04 11.84 -15.26
C PRO A 64 6.89 12.85 -15.13
N MET A 65 7.23 14.13 -14.95
CA MET A 65 6.23 15.18 -14.73
C MET A 65 5.18 15.25 -15.86
N LYS A 66 5.62 15.11 -17.12
CA LYS A 66 4.74 15.12 -18.29
C LYS A 66 3.69 14.00 -18.25
N VAL A 67 4.07 12.81 -17.79
CA VAL A 67 3.17 11.66 -17.66
C VAL A 67 2.12 11.91 -16.57
N ARG A 68 2.52 12.48 -15.43
CA ARG A 68 1.59 12.83 -14.33
C ARG A 68 0.58 13.89 -14.77
N ALA A 69 1.05 14.94 -15.45
CA ALA A 69 0.20 15.99 -15.99
C ALA A 69 -0.77 15.46 -17.06
N LEU A 70 -0.28 14.58 -17.95
CA LEU A 70 -1.12 13.94 -18.98
C LEU A 70 -2.24 13.11 -18.35
N GLY A 71 -1.94 12.34 -17.30
CA GLY A 71 -2.96 11.55 -16.59
C GLY A 71 -4.09 12.39 -16.02
N LEU A 72 -3.80 13.59 -15.51
CA LEU A 72 -4.83 14.52 -15.03
C LEU A 72 -5.73 15.02 -16.17
N LYS A 73 -5.13 15.41 -17.30
CA LYS A 73 -5.89 15.84 -18.48
C LYS A 73 -6.82 14.74 -18.97
N MET A 74 -6.31 13.51 -19.08
CA MET A 74 -7.10 12.35 -19.50
C MET A 74 -8.28 12.08 -18.55
N ALA A 75 -8.07 12.16 -17.23
CA ALA A 75 -9.15 11.96 -16.26
C ALA A 75 -10.29 12.98 -16.43
N LEU A 76 -9.95 14.26 -16.62
CA LEU A 76 -10.94 15.31 -16.88
C LEU A 76 -11.65 15.13 -18.22
N THR A 77 -10.91 14.78 -19.29
CA THR A 77 -11.50 14.51 -20.61
C THR A 77 -12.48 13.34 -20.57
N VAL A 78 -12.14 12.25 -19.88
CA VAL A 78 -13.03 11.09 -19.74
C VAL A 78 -14.30 11.47 -19.00
N LYS A 79 -14.18 12.22 -17.89
CA LYS A 79 -15.36 12.65 -17.12
C LYS A 79 -16.27 13.58 -17.92
N LEU A 80 -15.71 14.47 -18.74
CA LEU A 80 -16.50 15.28 -19.65
C LEU A 80 -17.17 14.44 -20.75
N ALA A 81 -16.44 13.51 -21.37
CA ALA A 81 -16.95 12.69 -22.47
C ALA A 81 -18.04 11.68 -22.03
N GLN A 82 -18.12 11.38 -20.73
CA GLN A 82 -19.13 10.50 -20.13
C GLN A 82 -20.29 11.27 -19.49
N ASP A 83 -20.37 12.59 -19.69
CA ASP A 83 -21.37 13.48 -19.08
C ASP A 83 -21.35 13.51 -17.53
N ASP A 84 -20.22 13.12 -16.92
CA ASP A 84 -20.00 13.05 -15.47
C ASP A 84 -19.32 14.32 -14.90
N LEU A 85 -18.97 15.30 -15.74
CA LEU A 85 -18.34 16.55 -15.34
C LEU A 85 -19.34 17.70 -15.49
N HIS A 86 -19.56 18.43 -14.39
CA HIS A 86 -20.43 19.60 -14.36
C HIS A 86 -19.63 20.83 -13.95
N ILE A 87 -19.76 21.90 -14.73
CA ILE A 87 -19.14 23.20 -14.43
C ILE A 87 -20.16 24.04 -13.65
N MET A 88 -19.69 24.69 -12.58
CA MET A 88 -20.49 25.58 -11.75
C MET A 88 -19.78 26.93 -11.64
N ASP A 89 -20.55 28.01 -11.66
CA ASP A 89 -20.01 29.37 -11.56
C ASP A 89 -19.66 29.73 -10.11
N SER A 90 -20.47 29.26 -9.15
CA SER A 90 -20.23 29.41 -7.72
C SER A 90 -20.66 28.17 -6.94
N LEU A 91 -19.99 27.92 -5.82
CA LEU A 91 -20.34 26.89 -4.84
C LEU A 91 -21.13 27.47 -3.65
N GLU A 92 -21.73 28.65 -3.84
CA GLU A 92 -22.58 29.28 -2.83
C GLU A 92 -23.90 28.53 -2.73
N LEU A 93 -24.18 28.01 -1.53
CA LEU A 93 -25.42 27.29 -1.26
C LEU A 93 -26.44 28.24 -0.62
N PRO A 94 -27.74 28.11 -0.95
CA PRO A 94 -28.78 28.93 -0.35
C PRO A 94 -28.96 28.64 1.14
N THR A 95 -28.61 27.43 1.59
CA THR A 95 -28.70 26.98 2.97
C THR A 95 -27.49 26.12 3.32
N GLY A 96 -27.13 26.10 4.61
CA GLY A 96 -26.08 25.21 5.15
C GLY A 96 -26.58 23.80 5.50
N ASP A 97 -27.76 23.43 5.02
CA ASP A 97 -28.35 22.11 5.29
C ASP A 97 -27.69 21.04 4.40
N PRO A 98 -27.07 19.98 4.97
CA PRO A 98 -26.48 18.90 4.17
C PRO A 98 -27.51 18.13 3.33
N GLN A 99 -28.78 18.11 3.74
CA GLN A 99 -29.83 17.42 3.00
C GLN A 99 -30.10 18.08 1.65
N TYR A 100 -30.01 19.41 1.57
CA TYR A 100 -30.17 20.18 0.34
C TYR A 100 -29.20 19.71 -0.75
N LEU A 101 -27.92 19.50 -0.43
CA LEU A 101 -26.92 19.03 -1.40
C LEU A 101 -27.21 17.61 -1.90
N THR A 102 -27.70 16.74 -1.01
CA THR A 102 -28.03 15.35 -1.35
C THR A 102 -29.23 15.29 -2.29
N GLU A 103 -30.27 16.07 -2.00
CA GLU A 103 -31.46 16.18 -2.84
C GLU A 103 -31.15 16.84 -4.18
N LEU A 104 -30.30 17.87 -4.20
CA LEU A 104 -29.82 18.51 -5.42
C LEU A 104 -29.10 17.51 -6.34
N ALA A 105 -28.19 16.69 -5.78
CA ALA A 105 -27.46 15.67 -6.53
C ALA A 105 -28.41 14.59 -7.09
N HIS A 106 -29.39 14.16 -6.30
CA HIS A 106 -30.40 13.20 -6.75
C HIS A 106 -31.32 13.77 -7.84
N TYR A 107 -31.79 15.02 -7.67
CA TYR A 107 -32.62 15.72 -8.64
C TYR A 107 -31.92 15.88 -9.99
N ARG A 108 -30.64 16.27 -9.96
CA ARG A 108 -29.80 16.44 -11.17
C ARG A 108 -29.22 15.12 -11.69
N ARG A 109 -29.46 14.00 -11.00
CA ARG A 109 -28.97 12.65 -11.34
C ARG A 109 -27.44 12.59 -11.48
N TRP A 110 -26.72 13.26 -10.58
CA TRP A 110 -25.24 13.25 -10.57
C TRP A 110 -24.63 11.92 -10.11
N GLY A 111 -25.45 10.99 -9.62
CA GLY A 111 -25.02 9.68 -9.14
C GLY A 111 -24.77 9.66 -7.63
N ASP A 112 -24.23 8.53 -7.15
CA ASP A 112 -24.14 8.22 -5.72
C ASP A 112 -23.01 8.99 -5.00
N SER A 113 -21.99 9.44 -5.74
CA SER A 113 -20.83 10.12 -5.17
C SER A 113 -20.42 11.30 -6.04
N VAL A 114 -20.26 12.47 -5.41
CA VAL A 114 -19.85 13.72 -6.06
C VAL A 114 -18.59 14.25 -5.39
N LEU A 115 -17.64 14.74 -6.19
CA LEU A 115 -16.44 15.43 -5.71
C LEU A 115 -16.53 16.91 -6.09
N LEU A 116 -16.62 17.77 -5.08
CA LEU A 116 -16.57 19.22 -5.26
C LEU A 116 -15.11 19.69 -5.22
N VAL A 117 -14.73 20.57 -6.13
CA VAL A 117 -13.38 21.13 -6.24
C VAL A 117 -13.50 22.65 -6.28
N ASP A 118 -12.88 23.31 -5.31
CA ASP A 118 -12.80 24.77 -5.19
C ASP A 118 -11.34 25.25 -5.37
N LEU A 119 -11.15 26.54 -5.63
CA LEU A 119 -9.86 27.19 -5.87
C LEU A 119 -9.21 27.76 -4.60
#